data_AF-A0A6C0BX23-F1
#
_entry.id   AF-A0A6C0BX23-F1
#
_cell.length_a   1.000
_cell.length_b   1.000
_cell.length_c   1.000
_cell.angle_alpha   90.00
_cell.angle_beta   90.00
_cell.angle_gamma   90.00
#
_symmetry.space_group_name_H-M   'P 1'
#
loop_
_entity.id
_entity.type
_entity.pdbx_description
1 polymer ?
#
loop_
_entity_poly.entity_id
_entity_poly.type
_entity_poly.pdbx_seq_one_letter_code
_entity_poly.pdbx_strand_id
1 'polypeptide(L)'
;MSNPFWYKDPTILFRKLDILPNDKMKYNEKLNAITRLVVIMTFIGFVLTSNIKIIASGLLTIIGIVIVYHTSRRSVSFDETIDLVNKIEKEGFTGSETFEELKDDFSEPTIENPMQNLAPTKHENERRPAAPSFNPIVNTQINDVVRKQIETINKTFPKMNDKLFRDLGDEVNFDNSMRPFYTMPNTRTPNDQKSFTDFCYGDMKSGKENNEVLIDNLL
;
A
#
# COMPACT_ATOMS: atom_id res chain seq x y z
N MET A 1 -11.61 19.12 -9.54
CA MET A 1 -12.28 20.04 -8.60
C MET A 1 -13.09 19.21 -7.62
N SER A 2 -12.89 19.37 -6.30
CA SER A 2 -13.65 18.62 -5.29
C SER A 2 -15.06 19.16 -5.14
N ASN A 3 -16.08 18.32 -5.29
CA ASN A 3 -17.46 18.75 -5.05
C ASN A 3 -17.69 19.05 -3.56
N PRO A 4 -18.43 20.12 -3.22
CA PRO A 4 -18.84 20.36 -1.85
C PRO A 4 -19.86 19.30 -1.41
N PHE A 5 -20.00 19.14 -0.10
CA PHE A 5 -21.00 18.25 0.47
C PHE A 5 -22.41 18.82 0.23
N TRP A 6 -23.38 17.94 0.01
CA TRP A 6 -24.74 18.30 -0.45
C TRP A 6 -25.52 19.25 0.47
N TYR A 7 -25.22 19.35 1.78
CA TYR A 7 -25.88 20.34 2.65
C TYR A 7 -25.61 21.78 2.19
N LYS A 8 -24.45 22.04 1.55
CA LYS A 8 -24.11 23.37 1.02
C LYS A 8 -24.82 23.67 -0.29
N ASP A 9 -24.98 22.64 -1.12
CA ASP A 9 -25.67 22.72 -2.40
C ASP A 9 -26.43 21.40 -2.67
N PRO A 10 -27.74 21.37 -2.37
CA PRO A 10 -28.56 20.16 -2.54
C PRO A 10 -28.69 19.70 -3.99
N THR A 11 -28.46 20.57 -4.97
CA THR A 11 -28.62 20.25 -6.39
C THR A 11 -27.62 19.19 -6.86
N ILE A 12 -26.52 19.01 -6.11
CA ILE A 12 -25.48 18.01 -6.37
C ILE A 12 -26.02 16.58 -6.32
N LEU A 13 -27.06 16.33 -5.52
CA LEU A 13 -27.68 14.99 -5.42
C LEU A 13 -28.41 14.59 -6.72
N PHE A 14 -28.79 15.54 -7.57
CA PHE A 14 -29.52 15.29 -8.81
C PHE A 14 -28.67 15.49 -10.07
N ARG A 15 -27.49 16.12 -9.96
CA ARG A 15 -26.63 16.45 -11.11
C ARG A 15 -25.83 15.25 -11.65
N LYS A 16 -25.51 14.26 -10.82
CA LYS A 16 -24.73 13.06 -11.20
C LYS A 16 -25.52 11.79 -10.90
N LEU A 17 -25.41 10.80 -11.79
CA LEU A 17 -26.05 9.48 -11.65
C LEU A 17 -25.13 8.42 -11.00
N ASP A 18 -23.97 8.81 -10.46
CA ASP A 18 -23.07 7.89 -9.73
C ASP A 18 -23.67 7.52 -8.37
N ILE A 19 -24.42 6.44 -8.28
CA ILE A 19 -25.16 6.05 -7.06
C ILE A 19 -24.24 5.32 -6.06
N LEU A 20 -23.21 4.62 -6.54
CA LEU A 20 -22.33 3.81 -5.69
C LEU A 20 -21.03 4.55 -5.36
N PRO A 21 -20.57 4.52 -4.08
CA PRO A 21 -19.25 5.03 -3.73
C PRO A 21 -18.15 4.17 -4.37
N ASN A 22 -17.08 4.81 -4.85
CA ASN A 22 -15.91 4.15 -5.44
C ASN A 22 -14.64 4.65 -4.74
N ASP A 23 -13.61 3.81 -4.64
CA ASP A 23 -12.32 4.14 -4.03
C ASP A 23 -11.66 5.38 -4.62
N LYS A 24 -11.88 5.64 -5.91
CA LYS A 24 -11.36 6.83 -6.62
C LYS A 24 -12.05 8.15 -6.24
N MET A 25 -13.17 8.13 -5.51
CA MET A 25 -13.93 9.33 -5.13
C MET A 25 -13.36 10.03 -3.90
N LYS A 26 -13.39 11.36 -3.89
CA LYS A 26 -13.03 12.14 -2.69
C LYS A 26 -14.07 11.98 -1.58
N TYR A 27 -13.68 12.24 -0.33
CA TYR A 27 -14.54 12.06 0.85
C TYR A 27 -15.96 12.65 0.70
N ASN A 28 -16.07 13.92 0.31
CA ASN A 28 -17.38 14.57 0.10
C ASN A 28 -18.21 13.87 -1.01
N GLU A 29 -17.55 13.42 -2.08
CA GLU A 29 -18.21 12.76 -3.20
C GLU A 29 -18.72 11.37 -2.81
N LYS A 30 -17.95 10.63 -2.01
CA LYS A 30 -18.39 9.35 -1.42
C LYS A 30 -19.64 9.54 -0.57
N LEU A 31 -19.66 10.53 0.32
CA LEU A 31 -20.84 10.79 1.15
C LEU A 31 -22.05 11.28 0.32
N ASN A 32 -21.82 12.08 -0.73
CA ASN A 32 -22.88 12.49 -1.66
C ASN A 32 -23.43 11.30 -2.45
N ALA A 33 -22.60 10.31 -2.84
CA ALA A 33 -23.05 9.06 -3.47
C ALA A 33 -23.91 8.22 -2.51
N ILE A 34 -23.44 8.02 -1.27
CA ILE A 34 -24.19 7.30 -0.24
C ILE A 34 -25.55 7.97 0.04
N THR A 35 -25.59 9.30 0.12
CA THR A 35 -26.84 10.05 0.34
C THR A 35 -27.82 9.83 -0.82
N ARG A 36 -27.35 9.85 -2.07
CA ARG A 36 -28.17 9.55 -3.25
C ARG A 36 -28.75 8.13 -3.19
N LEU A 37 -27.93 7.16 -2.83
CA LEU A 37 -28.37 5.76 -2.67
C LEU A 37 -29.48 5.64 -1.64
N VAL A 38 -29.34 6.28 -0.47
CA VAL A 38 -30.37 6.28 0.59
C VAL A 38 -31.67 6.90 0.10
N VAL A 39 -31.62 8.04 -0.62
CA VAL A 39 -32.82 8.68 -1.17
C VAL A 39 -33.54 7.75 -2.16
N ILE A 40 -32.80 7.12 -3.07
CA ILE A 40 -33.36 6.19 -4.07
C ILE A 40 -33.99 4.97 -3.37
N MET A 41 -33.28 4.36 -2.42
CA MET A 41 -33.76 3.20 -1.67
C MET A 41 -35.00 3.52 -0.83
N THR A 42 -35.05 4.72 -0.24
CA THR A 42 -36.21 5.18 0.54
C THR A 42 -37.42 5.39 -0.37
N PHE A 43 -37.22 5.99 -1.54
CA PHE A 43 -38.30 6.20 -2.52
C PHE A 43 -38.86 4.88 -3.04
N ILE A 44 -37.99 3.97 -3.48
CA ILE A 44 -38.39 2.64 -3.97
C ILE A 44 -39.10 1.86 -2.85
N GLY A 45 -38.54 1.84 -1.64
CA GLY A 45 -39.15 1.16 -0.49
C GLY A 45 -40.53 1.71 -0.13
N PHE A 46 -40.70 3.03 -0.18
CA PHE A 46 -42.00 3.67 0.07
C PHE A 46 -43.03 3.30 -1.00
N VAL A 47 -42.67 3.32 -2.29
CA VAL A 47 -43.58 2.96 -3.38
C VAL A 47 -44.04 1.50 -3.28
N LEU A 48 -43.15 0.59 -2.87
CA LEU A 48 -43.48 -0.84 -2.77
C LEU A 48 -44.35 -1.18 -1.55
N THR A 49 -44.10 -0.55 -0.41
CA THR A 49 -44.75 -0.93 0.87
C THR A 49 -45.82 0.07 1.33
N SER A 50 -45.86 1.28 0.75
CA SER A 50 -46.74 2.41 1.15
C SER A 50 -46.70 2.74 2.64
N ASN A 51 -45.56 2.46 3.30
CA ASN A 51 -45.42 2.58 4.74
C ASN A 51 -44.58 3.81 5.11
N ILE A 52 -45.19 4.75 5.83
CA ILE A 52 -44.53 5.99 6.28
C ILE A 52 -43.29 5.74 7.15
N LYS A 53 -43.22 4.57 7.82
CA LYS A 53 -42.05 4.18 8.61
C LYS A 53 -40.76 4.09 7.79
N ILE A 54 -40.86 3.80 6.49
CA ILE A 54 -39.71 3.74 5.57
C ILE A 54 -39.17 5.14 5.29
N ILE A 55 -40.04 6.14 5.14
CA ILE A 55 -39.60 7.54 4.99
C ILE A 55 -38.91 8.01 6.27
N ALA A 56 -39.47 7.66 7.44
CA ALA A 56 -38.87 8.01 8.73
C ALA A 56 -37.46 7.39 8.92
N SER A 57 -37.24 6.15 8.49
CA SER A 57 -35.92 5.52 8.55
C SER A 57 -34.92 6.13 7.56
N GLY A 58 -35.36 6.48 6.34
CA GLY A 58 -34.57 7.24 5.37
C GLY A 58 -34.12 8.61 5.91
N LEU A 59 -35.01 9.33 6.59
CA LEU A 59 -34.67 10.60 7.22
C LEU A 59 -33.64 10.41 8.36
N LEU A 60 -33.84 9.41 9.22
CA LEU A 60 -32.93 9.09 10.32
C LEU A 60 -31.51 8.77 9.82
N THR A 61 -31.40 8.00 8.74
CA THR A 61 -30.11 7.66 8.11
C THR A 61 -29.42 8.87 7.51
N ILE A 62 -30.15 9.79 6.85
CA ILE A 62 -29.59 11.06 6.35
C ILE A 62 -29.06 11.92 7.50
N ILE A 63 -29.78 11.99 8.63
CA ILE A 63 -29.31 12.70 9.83
C ILE A 63 -28.00 12.06 10.35
N GLY A 64 -27.94 10.72 10.39
CA GLY A 64 -26.71 10.00 10.75
C GLY A 64 -25.52 10.35 9.85
N ILE A 65 -25.73 10.47 8.53
CA ILE A 65 -24.69 10.88 7.58
C ILE A 65 -24.19 12.31 7.86
N VAL A 66 -25.09 13.24 8.20
CA VAL A 66 -24.70 14.62 8.57
C VAL A 66 -23.90 14.65 9.87
N ILE A 67 -24.27 13.84 10.86
CA ILE A 67 -23.51 13.70 12.11
C ILE A 67 -22.11 13.16 11.82
N VAL A 68 -22.01 12.10 11.02
CA VAL A 68 -20.72 11.53 10.60
C VAL A 68 -19.86 12.56 9.88
N TYR A 69 -20.46 13.34 8.97
CA TYR A 69 -19.75 14.41 8.28
C TYR A 69 -19.19 15.46 9.24
N HIS A 70 -19.96 15.86 10.26
CA HIS A 70 -19.55 16.88 11.22
C HIS A 70 -18.51 16.35 12.22
N THR A 71 -18.65 15.11 12.70
CA THR A 71 -17.72 14.49 13.64
C THR A 71 -16.40 14.14 12.96
N SER A 72 -16.43 13.59 11.74
CA SER A 72 -15.24 13.22 10.98
C SER A 72 -14.44 14.43 10.47
N ARG A 73 -15.06 15.61 10.38
CA ARG A 73 -14.36 16.88 10.13
C ARG A 73 -13.72 17.48 11.38
N ARG A 74 -14.15 17.07 12.57
CA ARG A 74 -13.68 17.60 13.86
C ARG A 74 -12.47 16.84 14.38
N SER A 75 -12.33 15.56 14.03
CA SER A 75 -11.02 14.91 13.96
C SER A 75 -10.24 15.59 12.84
N VAL A 76 -9.25 16.39 13.22
CA VAL A 76 -8.14 16.94 12.41
C VAL A 76 -8.21 16.57 10.93
N SER A 77 -8.40 17.59 10.09
CA SER A 77 -8.11 17.62 8.65
C SER A 77 -7.47 16.33 8.11
N PHE A 78 -8.32 15.35 7.77
CA PHE A 78 -7.88 14.04 7.27
C PHE A 78 -6.93 14.18 6.05
N ASP A 79 -7.15 15.20 5.23
CA ASP A 79 -6.26 15.58 4.11
C ASP A 79 -4.89 16.09 4.58
N GLU A 80 -4.80 16.90 5.65
CA GLU A 80 -3.51 17.39 6.17
C GLU A 80 -2.78 16.31 6.97
N THR A 81 -3.48 15.43 7.67
CA THR A 81 -2.86 14.25 8.32
C THR A 81 -2.33 13.26 7.29
N ILE A 82 -3.01 13.07 6.15
CA ILE A 82 -2.48 12.24 5.06
C ILE A 82 -1.25 12.91 4.43
N ASP A 83 -1.27 14.23 4.25
CA ASP A 83 -0.12 14.96 3.72
C ASP A 83 1.09 14.90 4.69
N LEU A 84 0.85 14.97 6.01
CA LEU A 84 1.89 14.77 7.03
C LEU A 84 2.40 13.33 7.08
N VAL A 85 1.51 12.34 7.02
CA VAL A 85 1.88 10.90 7.00
C VAL A 85 2.63 10.52 5.72
N ASN A 86 2.38 11.21 4.61
CA ASN A 86 3.17 11.06 3.39
C ASN A 86 4.50 11.82 3.44
N LYS A 87 4.63 12.83 4.31
CA LYS A 87 5.86 13.61 4.55
C LYS A 87 6.79 12.97 5.58
N ILE A 88 6.23 12.25 6.54
CA ILE A 88 6.97 11.28 7.34
C ILE A 88 7.40 10.22 6.33
N GLU A 89 8.69 10.18 6.04
CA GLU A 89 9.28 9.26 5.07
C GLU A 89 8.66 7.87 5.28
N LYS A 90 7.89 7.40 4.28
CA LYS A 90 7.32 6.05 4.32
C LYS A 90 8.49 5.10 4.51
N GLU A 91 8.62 4.56 5.72
CA GLU A 91 9.53 3.46 6.01
C GLU A 91 9.39 2.44 4.89
N GLY A 92 10.52 1.90 4.41
CA GLY A 92 10.65 1.09 3.19
C GLY A 92 9.86 -0.23 3.14
N PHE A 93 8.82 -0.37 3.96
CA PHE A 93 7.74 -1.33 3.82
C PHE A 93 6.86 -0.95 2.62
N THR A 94 7.43 -1.05 1.42
CA THR A 94 6.69 -0.80 0.18
C THR A 94 5.64 -1.88 0.01
N GLY A 95 4.36 -1.50 0.02
CA GLY A 95 3.29 -2.34 -0.51
C GLY A 95 3.50 -2.61 -2.01
N SER A 96 2.85 -3.64 -2.54
CA SER A 96 2.97 -4.04 -3.96
C SER A 96 2.72 -2.89 -4.94
N GLU A 97 1.84 -1.94 -4.60
CA GLU A 97 1.50 -0.79 -5.45
C GLU A 97 2.62 0.25 -5.56
N THR A 98 3.49 0.39 -4.55
CA THR A 98 4.59 1.39 -4.54
C THR A 98 5.88 0.85 -5.16
N PHE A 99 5.97 -0.47 -5.36
CA PHE A 99 7.18 -1.10 -5.87
C PHE A 99 7.44 -0.81 -7.35
N GLU A 100 6.39 -0.74 -8.17
CA GLU A 100 6.55 -0.47 -9.61
C GLU A 100 7.15 0.93 -9.87
N GLU A 101 6.91 1.91 -9.00
CA GLU A 101 7.48 3.25 -9.11
C GLU A 101 8.95 3.30 -8.67
N LEU A 102 9.34 2.46 -7.72
CA LEU A 102 10.71 2.41 -7.17
C LEU A 102 11.58 1.33 -7.84
N LYS A 103 11.04 0.64 -8.84
CA LYS A 103 11.67 -0.51 -9.47
C LYS A 103 13.08 -0.20 -10.01
N ASP A 104 13.26 1.00 -10.55
CA ASP A 104 14.53 1.45 -11.12
C ASP A 104 15.64 1.66 -10.07
N ASP A 105 15.28 1.86 -8.80
CA ASP A 105 16.25 2.05 -7.72
C ASP A 105 16.84 0.73 -7.22
N PHE A 106 16.22 -0.41 -7.56
CA PHE A 106 16.63 -1.75 -7.13
C PHE A 106 17.27 -2.55 -8.26
N SER A 107 18.12 -3.53 -7.89
CA SER A 107 18.61 -4.56 -8.80
C SER A 107 17.61 -5.71 -8.87
N GLU A 108 17.21 -6.06 -10.09
CA GLU A 108 16.30 -7.18 -10.34
C GLU A 108 16.97 -8.56 -10.12
N PRO A 109 16.20 -9.61 -9.79
CA PRO A 109 16.67 -10.99 -9.76
C PRO A 109 17.28 -11.44 -11.11
N THR A 110 18.45 -12.08 -11.08
CA THR A 110 19.13 -12.59 -12.29
C THR A 110 19.36 -14.09 -12.20
N ILE A 111 19.49 -14.77 -13.34
CA ILE A 111 19.67 -16.23 -13.41
C ILE A 111 20.91 -16.68 -12.63
N GLU A 112 21.99 -15.91 -12.66
CA GLU A 112 23.22 -16.24 -11.93
C GLU A 112 23.07 -16.02 -10.42
N ASN A 113 22.29 -15.00 -10.02
CA ASN A 113 22.09 -14.63 -8.62
C ASN A 113 20.63 -14.24 -8.37
N PRO A 114 19.71 -15.21 -8.16
CA PRO A 114 18.29 -14.90 -8.00
C PRO A 114 18.01 -14.00 -6.79
N MET A 115 18.75 -14.19 -5.69
CA MET A 115 18.59 -13.41 -4.46
C MET A 115 19.36 -12.07 -4.48
N GLN A 116 20.16 -11.81 -5.52
CA GLN A 116 21.01 -10.61 -5.60
C GLN A 116 21.92 -10.39 -4.37
N ASN A 117 22.28 -11.46 -3.64
CA ASN A 117 23.19 -11.39 -2.50
C ASN A 117 24.63 -11.12 -2.96
N LEU A 118 25.41 -10.41 -2.14
CA LEU A 118 26.81 -10.13 -2.46
C LEU A 118 27.62 -11.41 -2.51
N ALA A 119 28.32 -11.63 -3.62
CA ALA A 119 29.28 -12.71 -3.74
C ALA A 119 30.59 -12.30 -3.04
N PRO A 120 31.18 -13.15 -2.19
CA PRO A 120 32.41 -12.82 -1.47
C PRO A 120 33.62 -12.60 -2.40
N THR A 121 33.55 -13.08 -3.63
CA THR A 121 34.63 -13.04 -4.63
C THR A 121 34.48 -11.91 -5.64
N LYS A 122 33.33 -11.22 -5.72
CA LYS A 122 33.05 -10.22 -6.74
C LYS A 122 33.00 -8.83 -6.11
N HIS A 123 33.94 -7.97 -6.51
CA HIS A 123 33.94 -6.57 -6.09
C HIS A 123 33.21 -5.73 -7.14
N GLU A 124 31.95 -5.40 -6.86
CA GLU A 124 31.18 -4.43 -7.64
C GLU A 124 31.11 -3.12 -6.84
N ASN A 125 31.77 -2.08 -7.35
CA ASN A 125 31.62 -0.74 -6.81
C ASN A 125 30.29 -0.15 -7.31
N GLU A 126 29.53 0.51 -6.44
CA GLU A 126 28.28 1.22 -6.79
C GLU A 126 27.11 0.31 -7.19
N ARG A 127 27.02 -0.87 -6.56
CA ARG A 127 25.89 -1.79 -6.75
C ARG A 127 24.60 -1.26 -6.08
N ARG A 128 23.50 -1.29 -6.82
CA ARG A 128 22.14 -1.00 -6.33
C ARG A 128 21.68 -2.03 -5.28
N PRO A 129 20.78 -1.67 -4.35
CA PRO A 129 20.15 -2.66 -3.45
C PRO A 129 19.46 -3.77 -4.22
N ALA A 130 19.47 -4.99 -3.67
CA ALA A 130 18.52 -6.01 -4.08
C ALA A 130 17.08 -5.54 -3.84
N ALA A 131 16.18 -5.91 -4.75
CA ALA A 131 14.76 -5.73 -4.56
C ALA A 131 14.27 -6.48 -3.30
N PRO A 132 13.28 -5.92 -2.55
CA PRO A 132 12.79 -6.52 -1.32
C PRO A 132 12.11 -7.87 -1.57
N SER A 133 12.70 -8.97 -1.09
CA SER A 133 12.18 -10.32 -1.36
C SER A 133 10.85 -10.65 -0.68
N PHE A 134 10.44 -9.88 0.32
CA PHE A 134 9.12 -10.04 0.95
C PHE A 134 7.98 -9.51 0.07
N ASN A 135 8.29 -8.67 -0.93
CA ASN A 135 7.27 -8.15 -1.84
C ASN A 135 6.77 -9.31 -2.73
N PRO A 136 5.45 -9.53 -2.85
CA PRO A 136 4.91 -10.63 -3.66
C PRO A 136 5.37 -10.58 -5.12
N ILE A 137 5.53 -9.38 -5.71
CA ILE A 137 5.98 -9.22 -7.10
C ILE A 137 7.41 -9.75 -7.24
N VAL A 138 8.31 -9.30 -6.37
CA VAL A 138 9.72 -9.72 -6.37
C VAL A 138 9.84 -11.21 -6.04
N ASN A 139 9.05 -11.72 -5.09
CA ASN A 139 9.05 -13.13 -4.72
C ASN A 139 8.70 -14.04 -5.91
N THR A 140 7.67 -13.67 -6.68
CA THR A 140 7.32 -14.42 -7.91
C THR A 140 8.44 -14.38 -8.95
N GLN A 141 9.07 -13.21 -9.13
CA GLN A 141 10.22 -13.07 -10.04
C GLN A 141 11.41 -13.92 -9.60
N ILE A 142 11.74 -13.95 -8.30
CA ILE A 142 12.80 -14.79 -7.75
C ILE A 142 12.51 -16.26 -8.07
N ASN A 143 11.29 -16.73 -7.78
CA ASN A 143 10.89 -18.12 -8.04
C ASN A 143 10.98 -18.49 -9.52
N ASP A 144 10.56 -17.60 -10.42
CA ASP A 144 10.67 -17.80 -11.87
C ASP A 144 12.12 -17.85 -12.36
N VAL A 145 12.98 -17.00 -11.81
CA VAL A 145 14.41 -16.96 -12.13
C VAL A 145 15.12 -18.20 -11.61
N VAL A 146 14.79 -18.68 -10.40
CA VAL A 146 15.30 -19.95 -9.86
C VAL A 146 14.91 -21.13 -10.74
N ARG A 147 13.64 -21.20 -11.19
CA ARG A 147 13.19 -22.24 -12.14
C ARG A 147 14.01 -22.24 -13.43
N LYS A 148 14.31 -21.06 -13.98
CA LYS A 148 15.20 -20.91 -15.16
C LYS A 148 16.65 -21.28 -14.86
N GLN A 149 17.16 -20.94 -13.68
CA GLN A 149 18.51 -21.27 -13.26
C GLN A 149 18.71 -22.79 -13.17
N ILE A 150 17.75 -23.50 -12.57
CA ILE A 150 17.75 -24.96 -12.46
C ILE A 150 17.79 -25.63 -13.84
N GLU A 151 17.00 -25.13 -14.80
CA GLU A 151 17.02 -25.60 -16.19
C GLU A 151 18.35 -25.31 -16.89
N THR A 152 18.93 -24.13 -16.65
CA THR A 152 20.21 -23.72 -17.22
C THR A 152 21.38 -24.56 -16.71
N ILE A 153 21.35 -24.97 -15.44
CA ILE A 153 22.35 -25.84 -14.83
C ILE A 153 22.23 -27.27 -15.38
N ASN A 154 21.01 -27.77 -15.59
CA ASN A 154 20.73 -29.16 -15.94
C ASN A 154 20.34 -29.34 -17.42
N LYS A 155 21.15 -28.81 -18.34
CA LYS A 155 20.89 -28.83 -19.80
C LYS A 155 20.67 -30.22 -20.40
N THR A 156 21.13 -31.27 -19.74
CA THR A 156 20.99 -32.67 -20.18
C THR A 156 19.52 -33.13 -20.24
N PHE A 157 18.63 -32.48 -19.48
CA PHE A 157 17.22 -32.85 -19.40
C PHE A 157 16.32 -31.73 -19.96
N PRO A 158 15.87 -31.83 -21.23
CA PRO A 158 14.97 -30.83 -21.80
C PRO A 158 13.60 -30.84 -21.09
N LYS A 159 12.99 -29.66 -20.91
CA LYS A 159 11.67 -29.48 -20.27
C LYS A 159 11.59 -30.04 -18.84
N MET A 160 12.65 -29.88 -18.06
CA MET A 160 12.69 -30.35 -16.67
C MET A 160 11.71 -29.59 -15.77
N ASN A 161 11.50 -28.30 -16.04
CA ASN A 161 10.56 -27.46 -15.27
C ASN A 161 9.12 -28.01 -15.32
N ASP A 162 8.66 -28.48 -16.47
CA ASP A 162 7.33 -29.08 -16.66
C ASP A 162 7.14 -30.38 -15.85
N LYS A 163 8.22 -30.98 -15.37
CA LYS A 163 8.20 -32.22 -14.57
C LYS A 163 8.38 -31.96 -13.08
N LEU A 164 9.13 -30.92 -12.71
CA LEU A 164 9.46 -30.59 -11.32
C LEU A 164 8.42 -29.69 -10.65
N PHE A 165 7.64 -28.93 -11.41
CA PHE A 165 6.77 -27.87 -10.88
C PHE A 165 5.35 -27.91 -11.44
N ARG A 166 4.84 -29.10 -11.77
CA ARG A 166 3.54 -29.24 -12.45
C ARG A 166 2.37 -29.26 -11.48
N ASP A 167 2.52 -30.03 -10.41
CA ASP A 167 1.42 -30.31 -9.49
C ASP A 167 1.50 -29.37 -8.28
N LEU A 168 0.36 -29.06 -7.65
CA LEU A 168 0.31 -28.16 -6.49
C LEU A 168 1.19 -28.67 -5.33
N GLY A 169 1.29 -30.00 -5.16
CA GLY A 169 2.18 -30.59 -4.16
C GLY A 169 3.65 -30.30 -4.44
N ASP A 170 4.05 -30.28 -5.72
CA ASP A 170 5.42 -29.97 -6.13
C ASP A 170 5.73 -28.48 -5.90
N GLU A 171 4.76 -27.60 -6.16
CA GLU A 171 4.90 -26.16 -5.88
C GLU A 171 5.07 -25.90 -4.37
N VAL A 172 4.29 -26.57 -3.52
CA VAL A 172 4.46 -26.49 -2.05
C VAL A 172 5.82 -27.04 -1.61
N ASN A 173 6.29 -28.14 -2.20
CA ASN A 173 7.61 -28.69 -1.92
C ASN A 173 8.72 -27.73 -2.36
N PHE A 174 8.57 -27.07 -3.50
CA PHE A 174 9.49 -26.05 -3.97
C PHE A 174 9.51 -24.83 -3.03
N ASP A 175 8.36 -24.31 -2.63
CA ASP A 175 8.27 -23.19 -1.70
C ASP A 175 8.91 -23.53 -0.33
N ASN A 176 8.66 -24.74 0.18
CA ASN A 176 9.33 -25.24 1.38
C ASN A 176 10.86 -25.35 1.21
N SER A 177 11.32 -25.70 0.00
CA SER A 177 12.75 -25.77 -0.33
C SER A 177 13.39 -24.39 -0.49
N MET A 178 12.60 -23.35 -0.75
CA MET A 178 13.06 -21.96 -0.87
C MET A 178 13.25 -21.27 0.48
N ARG A 179 12.64 -21.76 1.57
CA ARG A 179 12.77 -21.20 2.94
C ARG A 179 14.19 -20.86 3.42
N PRO A 180 15.24 -21.69 3.21
CA PRO A 180 16.59 -21.34 3.64
C PRO A 180 17.26 -20.27 2.78
N PHE A 181 16.69 -19.93 1.63
CA PHE A 181 17.23 -18.92 0.72
C PHE A 181 16.51 -17.59 0.94
N TYR A 182 17.25 -16.60 1.44
CA TYR A 182 16.73 -15.26 1.70
C TYR A 182 17.73 -14.19 1.24
N THR A 183 17.22 -12.97 1.04
CA THR A 183 18.05 -11.80 0.75
C THR A 183 18.71 -11.33 2.04
N MET A 184 20.02 -11.10 2.00
CA MET A 184 20.76 -10.60 3.15
C MET A 184 20.40 -9.14 3.42
N PRO A 185 20.47 -8.66 4.68
CA PRO A 185 20.17 -7.27 5.01
C PRO A 185 21.04 -6.26 4.27
N ASN A 186 22.28 -6.63 3.93
CA ASN A 186 23.16 -5.82 3.10
C ASN A 186 23.46 -6.50 1.76
N THR A 187 23.07 -5.83 0.67
CA THR A 187 23.28 -6.28 -0.72
C THR A 187 24.05 -5.26 -1.57
N ARG A 188 24.49 -4.14 -0.96
CA ARG A 188 25.24 -3.06 -1.62
C ARG A 188 26.70 -3.05 -1.19
N THR A 189 27.54 -2.49 -2.05
CA THR A 189 28.94 -2.18 -1.71
C THR A 189 29.22 -0.72 -2.09
N PRO A 190 29.58 0.16 -1.13
CA PRO A 190 29.72 -0.09 0.32
C PRO A 190 28.38 -0.33 1.04
N ASN A 191 28.42 -0.76 2.31
CA ASN A 191 27.23 -0.86 3.14
C ASN A 191 26.66 0.53 3.46
N ASP A 192 25.34 0.63 3.60
CA ASP A 192 24.66 1.91 3.83
C ASP A 192 24.68 2.32 5.31
N GLN A 193 25.85 2.74 5.78
CA GLN A 193 26.05 3.18 7.16
C GLN A 193 25.34 4.49 7.48
N LYS A 194 25.15 5.34 6.46
CA LYS A 194 24.49 6.63 6.63
C LYS A 194 23.03 6.42 7.00
N SER A 195 22.28 5.66 6.20
CA SER A 195 20.87 5.37 6.49
C SER A 195 20.68 4.64 7.81
N PHE A 196 21.63 3.78 8.21
CA PHE A 196 21.60 3.16 9.55
C PHE A 196 21.80 4.17 10.69
N THR A 197 22.72 5.13 10.52
CA THR A 197 22.97 6.17 11.51
C THR A 197 21.78 7.12 11.62
N ASP A 198 21.21 7.52 10.48
CA ASP A 198 20.01 8.35 10.40
C ASP A 198 18.81 7.63 11.03
N PHE A 199 18.67 6.30 10.85
CA PHE A 199 17.67 5.50 11.55
C PHE A 199 17.86 5.49 13.07
N CYS A 200 19.09 5.38 13.56
CA CYS A 200 19.36 5.33 15.00
C CYS A 200 19.27 6.70 15.69
N TYR A 201 19.65 7.79 15.00
CA TYR A 201 19.90 9.10 15.61
C TYR A 201 19.31 10.29 14.86
N GLY A 202 18.78 10.11 13.65
CA GLY A 202 18.34 11.20 12.77
C GLY A 202 17.23 12.06 13.37
N ASP A 203 16.34 11.45 14.13
CA ASP A 203 15.23 12.16 14.79
C ASP A 203 15.61 12.77 16.16
N MET A 204 16.81 12.48 16.66
CA MET A 204 17.27 13.00 17.95
C MET A 204 17.79 14.43 17.82
N LYS A 205 16.89 15.40 17.93
CA LYS A 205 17.29 16.82 18.00
C LYS A 205 18.05 17.11 19.28
N SER A 206 19.20 17.77 19.13
CA SER A 206 20.05 18.15 20.27
C SER A 206 19.38 19.23 21.10
N GLY A 207 19.31 19.06 22.43
CA GLY A 207 18.83 20.09 23.36
C GLY A 207 19.73 21.33 23.46
N LYS A 208 20.93 21.30 22.85
CA LYS A 208 21.79 22.50 22.71
C LYS A 208 21.35 23.41 21.58
N GLU A 209 20.60 22.87 20.61
CA GLU A 209 19.94 23.64 19.57
C GLU A 209 18.55 23.99 20.11
N ASN A 210 18.33 25.25 20.50
CA ASN A 210 17.09 25.77 21.13
C ASN A 210 15.80 25.20 20.51
N ASN A 211 15.35 24.04 20.97
CA ASN A 211 14.09 23.43 20.58
C ASN A 211 13.08 23.73 21.69
N GLU A 212 12.26 24.76 21.47
CA GLU A 212 11.24 25.24 22.40
C GLU A 212 10.33 24.10 22.92
N VAL A 213 10.05 23.10 22.08
CA VAL A 213 9.20 21.93 22.39
C VAL A 213 9.75 21.03 23.52
N LEU A 214 11.08 20.96 23.70
CA LEU A 214 11.68 20.14 24.76
C LEU A 214 11.78 20.88 26.10
N ILE A 215 11.75 22.22 26.06
CA ILE A 215 11.97 23.06 27.25
C ILE A 215 10.64 23.27 28.00
N ASP A 216 9.51 23.34 27.30
CA ASP A 216 8.18 23.59 27.88
C ASP A 216 7.60 22.43 28.70
N ASN A 217 8.10 21.20 28.54
CA ASN A 217 7.64 20.03 29.31
C ASN A 217 8.48 19.75 30.58
N LEU A 218 9.43 20.62 30.92
CA LEU A 218 10.35 20.46 32.04
C LEU A 218 10.23 21.56 33.12
N LEU A 219 9.22 22.43 33.03
CA LEU A 219 8.84 23.43 34.04
C LEU A 219 7.41 23.17 34.55
#